data_AF-A0AAD7NAS3-F1
#
_entry.id   AF-A0AAD7NAS3-F1
#
_cell.length_a   1.000
_cell.length_b   1.000
_cell.length_c   1.000
_cell.angle_alpha   90.00
_cell.angle_beta   90.00
_cell.angle_gamma   90.00
#
_symmetry.space_group_name_H-M   'P 1'
#
loop_
_entity.id
_entity.type
_entity.pdbx_description
1 polymer ?
#
loop_
_entity_poly.entity_id
_entity_poly.type
_entity_poly.pdbx_seq_one_letter_code
_entity_poly.pdbx_strand_id
1 'polypeptide(L)'
;MVRFPQTRRRLSTIELKLQQLDSSDPWCVQSGPEIPSLLAIVLEDERQRKLAREKHTIRLSLLQEKSRIEGFLQTLTYPVLTLPVKITSEIFIRCLPEKLVEPNHEIAPLLLTCICRHWREVAQGDPRFW
;
A
#
# COMPACT_ATOMS: atom_id res chain seq x y z
N MET A 1 -37.18 -23.21 -21.39
CA MET A 1 -36.54 -23.21 -22.73
C MET A 1 -35.44 -22.15 -22.72
N VAL A 2 -34.21 -22.52 -22.34
CA VAL A 2 -33.10 -21.57 -22.18
C VAL A 2 -32.12 -21.77 -23.33
N ARG A 3 -31.91 -20.69 -24.09
CA ARG A 3 -30.96 -20.61 -25.22
C ARG A 3 -29.53 -20.52 -24.67
N PHE A 4 -28.64 -21.39 -25.15
CA PHE A 4 -27.20 -21.24 -24.96
C PHE A 4 -26.59 -20.36 -26.07
N PRO A 5 -25.62 -19.49 -25.76
CA PRO A 5 -24.95 -18.67 -26.75
C PRO A 5 -23.88 -19.47 -27.49
N GLN A 6 -23.82 -19.23 -28.80
CA GLN A 6 -22.83 -19.78 -29.72
C GLN A 6 -21.44 -19.22 -29.43
N THR A 7 -20.48 -20.09 -29.13
CA THR A 7 -19.05 -19.75 -29.21
C THR A 7 -18.48 -20.33 -30.50
N ARG A 8 -18.58 -19.56 -31.59
CA ARG A 8 -17.75 -19.74 -32.79
C ARG A 8 -16.46 -18.94 -32.64
N ARG A 9 -15.40 -19.44 -33.28
CA ARG A 9 -14.02 -18.92 -33.49
C ARG A 9 -13.02 -19.58 -32.53
N ARG A 10 -11.90 -20.17 -32.98
CA ARG A 10 -11.27 -20.35 -34.30
C ARG A 10 -10.30 -21.53 -34.11
N LEU A 11 -10.62 -22.72 -34.61
CA LEU A 11 -9.68 -23.85 -34.65
C LEU A 11 -8.88 -23.87 -35.97
N SER A 12 -8.57 -22.70 -36.55
CA SER A 12 -7.89 -22.65 -37.85
C SER A 12 -6.36 -22.71 -37.74
N THR A 13 -5.78 -22.47 -36.56
CA THR A 13 -4.32 -22.40 -36.41
C THR A 13 -3.69 -23.75 -36.03
N ILE A 14 -4.46 -24.66 -35.43
CA ILE A 14 -3.95 -25.96 -34.95
C ILE A 14 -3.88 -26.97 -36.09
N GLU A 15 -4.83 -26.96 -37.04
CA GLU A 15 -4.81 -27.87 -38.19
C GLU A 15 -3.66 -27.56 -39.19
N LEU A 16 -3.22 -26.31 -39.28
CA LEU A 16 -2.16 -25.90 -40.20
C LEU A 16 -0.75 -26.34 -39.79
N LYS A 17 -0.54 -26.79 -38.54
CA LYS A 17 0.77 -27.25 -38.06
C LYS A 17 0.99 -28.77 -38.13
N LEU A 18 -0.04 -29.55 -38.46
CA LEU A 18 0.06 -31.00 -38.53
C LEU A 18 0.42 -31.55 -39.92
N GLN A 19 0.55 -30.69 -40.94
CA GLN A 19 0.90 -31.09 -42.31
C GLN A 19 2.35 -30.77 -42.73
N GLN A 20 3.22 -30.30 -41.83
CA GLN A 20 4.62 -29.96 -42.17
C GLN A 20 5.69 -30.70 -41.36
N LEU A 21 5.37 -31.81 -40.70
CA LEU A 21 6.38 -32.68 -40.11
C LEU A 21 6.54 -33.94 -40.95
N ASP A 22 7.29 -33.83 -42.04
CA ASP A 22 7.99 -34.98 -42.59
C ASP A 22 9.40 -34.60 -43.08
N SER A 23 10.35 -35.45 -42.72
CA SER A 23 11.78 -35.51 -43.08
C SER A 23 12.79 -34.43 -42.62
N SER A 24 13.72 -34.94 -41.81
CA SER A 24 15.12 -34.51 -41.59
C SER A 24 15.40 -33.44 -40.52
N ASP A 25 15.48 -33.89 -39.26
CA ASP A 25 16.57 -33.46 -38.36
C ASP A 25 16.83 -34.52 -37.26
N PRO A 26 18.02 -35.14 -37.16
CA PRO A 26 18.25 -36.27 -36.24
C PRO A 26 18.55 -35.93 -34.77
N TRP A 27 18.98 -34.72 -34.40
CA TRP A 27 19.38 -34.40 -33.01
C TRP A 27 19.24 -32.91 -32.66
N CYS A 28 18.02 -32.43 -32.46
CA CYS A 28 17.83 -31.29 -31.55
C CYS A 28 16.90 -31.71 -30.41
N VAL A 29 17.44 -32.57 -29.53
CA VAL A 29 16.97 -32.67 -28.14
C VAL A 29 17.42 -31.39 -27.43
N GLN A 30 16.74 -30.28 -27.71
CA GLN A 30 16.67 -29.20 -26.75
C GLN A 30 15.38 -29.42 -26.00
N SER A 31 15.53 -29.93 -24.78
CA SER A 31 14.51 -30.12 -23.75
C SER A 31 13.40 -29.08 -23.90
N GLY A 32 12.29 -29.49 -24.54
CA GLY A 32 11.09 -28.67 -24.61
C GLY A 32 10.58 -28.42 -23.20
N PRO A 33 9.81 -27.34 -22.95
CA PRO A 33 9.25 -27.10 -21.64
C PRO A 33 8.44 -28.34 -21.24
N GLU A 34 8.84 -29.02 -20.16
CA GLU A 34 8.10 -30.16 -19.62
C GLU A 34 6.66 -29.72 -19.43
N ILE A 35 5.74 -30.21 -20.28
CA ILE A 35 4.34 -29.83 -20.19
C ILE A 35 3.84 -30.40 -18.87
N PRO A 36 3.45 -29.56 -17.89
CA PRO A 36 2.97 -30.08 -16.63
C PRO A 36 1.72 -30.92 -16.89
N SER A 37 1.62 -32.09 -16.24
CA SER A 37 0.42 -32.92 -16.31
C SER A 37 -0.83 -32.08 -16.03
N LEU A 38 -1.92 -32.31 -16.76
CA LEU A 38 -3.20 -31.61 -16.54
C LEU A 38 -3.62 -31.63 -15.07
N LEU A 39 -3.32 -32.70 -14.34
CA LEU A 39 -3.57 -32.80 -12.90
C LEU A 39 -2.74 -31.80 -12.09
N ALA A 40 -1.45 -31.62 -12.43
CA ALA A 40 -0.58 -30.65 -11.77
C ALA A 40 -1.05 -29.20 -12.01
N ILE A 41 -1.58 -28.92 -13.21
CA ILE A 41 -2.15 -27.61 -13.54
C ILE A 41 -3.42 -27.35 -12.72
N VAL A 42 -4.33 -28.32 -12.64
CA VAL A 42 -5.59 -28.19 -11.88
C VAL A 42 -5.31 -28.03 -10.37
N LEU A 43 -4.38 -28.82 -9.81
CA LEU A 43 -4.01 -28.72 -8.40
C LEU A 43 -3.35 -27.37 -8.06
N GLU A 44 -2.50 -26.85 -8.95
CA GLU A 44 -1.90 -25.53 -8.75
C GLU A 44 -2.94 -24.40 -8.85
N ASP A 45 -3.88 -24.47 -9.78
CA ASP A 45 -4.98 -23.50 -9.87
C ASP A 45 -5.85 -23.51 -8.61
N GLU A 46 -6.15 -24.68 -8.04
CA GLU A 46 -6.87 -24.79 -6.76
C GLU A 46 -6.09 -24.17 -5.59
N ARG A 47 -4.77 -24.41 -5.53
CA ARG A 47 -3.89 -23.80 -4.53
C ARG A 47 -3.86 -22.28 -4.66
N GLN A 48 -3.75 -21.76 -5.89
CA GLN A 48 -3.78 -20.33 -6.17
C GLN A 48 -5.12 -19.70 -5.81
N ARG A 49 -6.24 -20.38 -6.10
CA ARG A 49 -7.58 -19.93 -5.69
C ARG A 49 -7.72 -19.90 -4.18
N LYS A 50 -7.19 -20.90 -3.47
CA LYS A 50 -7.20 -20.93 -2.00
C LYS A 50 -6.39 -19.78 -1.43
N LEU A 51 -5.16 -19.58 -1.90
CA LEU A 51 -4.31 -18.47 -1.49
C LEU A 51 -4.94 -17.11 -1.79
N ALA A 52 -5.59 -16.95 -2.95
CA ALA A 52 -6.28 -15.73 -3.34
C ALA A 52 -7.44 -15.41 -2.39
N ARG A 53 -8.21 -16.43 -1.96
CA ARG A 53 -9.28 -16.28 -0.97
C ARG A 53 -8.73 -15.85 0.39
N GLU A 54 -7.70 -16.54 0.88
CA GLU A 54 -7.07 -16.21 2.17
C GLU A 54 -6.51 -14.78 2.16
N LYS A 55 -5.78 -14.40 1.10
CA LYS A 55 -5.27 -13.04 0.90
C LYS A 55 -6.40 -12.02 0.84
N HIS A 56 -7.50 -12.34 0.16
CA HIS A 56 -8.66 -11.47 0.09
C HIS A 56 -9.28 -11.26 1.47
N THR A 57 -9.47 -12.32 2.25
CA THR A 57 -9.99 -12.25 3.61
C THR A 57 -9.12 -11.37 4.51
N ILE A 58 -7.80 -11.57 4.48
CA ILE A 58 -6.85 -10.75 5.26
C ILE A 58 -6.88 -9.29 4.80
N ARG A 59 -6.97 -9.03 3.50
CA ARG A 59 -7.07 -7.65 2.98
C ARG A 59 -8.34 -6.97 3.50
N LEU A 60 -9.46 -7.66 3.51
CA LEU A 60 -10.73 -7.11 4.00
C LEU A 60 -10.65 -6.80 5.49
N SER A 61 -10.11 -7.70 6.31
CA SER A 61 -9.98 -7.45 7.75
C SER A 61 -9.05 -6.27 8.04
N LEU A 62 -7.93 -6.12 7.30
CA LEU A 62 -7.04 -4.97 7.43
C LEU A 62 -7.70 -3.65 7.03
N LEU A 63 -8.49 -3.64 5.95
CA LEU A 63 -9.21 -2.44 5.51
C LEU A 63 -10.26 -2.02 6.54
N GLN A 64 -10.98 -2.99 7.11
CA GLN A 64 -11.95 -2.74 8.17
C GLN A 64 -11.26 -2.17 9.42
N GLU A 65 -10.17 -2.78 9.86
CA GLU A 65 -9.44 -2.31 11.03
C GLU A 65 -8.85 -0.91 10.81
N LYS A 66 -8.28 -0.66 9.63
CA LYS A 66 -7.81 0.67 9.25
C LYS A 66 -8.95 1.69 9.32
N SER A 67 -10.10 1.39 8.74
CA SER A 67 -11.26 2.29 8.78
C SER A 67 -11.74 2.53 10.21
N ARG A 68 -11.69 1.52 11.08
CA ARG A 68 -12.04 1.64 12.50
C ARG A 68 -11.11 2.61 13.23
N ILE A 69 -9.80 2.46 13.04
CA ILE A 69 -8.79 3.33 13.65
C ILE A 69 -8.93 4.76 13.12
N GLU A 70 -9.07 4.94 11.81
CA GLU A 70 -9.24 6.26 11.20
C GLU A 70 -10.51 6.96 11.71
N GLY A 71 -11.63 6.22 11.80
CA GLY A 71 -12.87 6.75 12.36
C GLY A 71 -12.70 7.17 13.83
N PHE A 72 -12.02 6.36 14.63
CA PHE A 72 -11.73 6.72 16.03
C PHE A 72 -10.87 7.97 16.14
N LEU A 73 -9.78 8.06 15.37
CA LEU A 73 -8.88 9.23 15.38
C LEU A 73 -9.61 10.52 14.98
N GLN A 74 -10.60 10.45 14.07
CA GLN A 74 -11.43 11.61 13.71
C GLN A 74 -12.34 12.09 14.84
N THR A 75 -12.70 11.23 15.79
CA THR A 75 -13.48 11.64 16.98
C THR A 75 -12.62 12.33 18.04
N LEU A 76 -11.30 12.13 18.01
CA LEU A 76 -10.39 12.75 18.95
C LEU A 76 -10.22 14.22 18.58
N THR A 77 -10.74 15.11 19.43
CA THR A 77 -10.39 16.53 19.37
C THR A 77 -9.08 16.70 20.11
N TYR A 78 -8.03 17.14 19.43
CA TYR A 78 -6.75 17.47 20.04
C TYR A 78 -6.78 18.93 20.47
N PRO A 79 -6.95 19.25 21.78
CA PRO A 79 -7.20 20.63 22.21
C PRO A 79 -6.11 21.59 21.73
N VAL A 80 -4.85 21.14 21.75
CA VAL A 80 -3.69 21.91 21.30
C VAL A 80 -3.70 22.27 19.81
N LEU A 81 -4.49 21.58 18.97
CA LEU A 81 -4.72 21.94 17.56
C LEU A 81 -5.94 22.84 17.36
N THR A 82 -6.74 23.05 18.42
CA THR A 82 -7.95 23.89 18.40
C THR A 82 -7.78 25.20 19.18
N LEU A 83 -6.70 25.33 19.96
CA LEU A 83 -6.38 26.55 20.69
C LEU A 83 -6.07 27.70 19.71
N PRO A 84 -6.48 28.94 20.02
CA PRO A 84 -6.04 30.10 19.28
C PRO A 84 -4.50 30.19 19.29
N VAL A 85 -3.92 30.58 18.15
CA VAL A 85 -2.45 30.72 17.98
C VAL A 85 -1.80 31.48 19.14
N LYS A 86 -2.41 32.59 19.59
CA LYS A 86 -1.89 33.39 20.71
C LYS A 86 -1.77 32.58 22.01
N ILE A 87 -2.76 31.76 22.33
CA ILE A 87 -2.74 30.94 23.55
C ILE A 87 -1.66 29.85 23.43
N THR A 88 -1.57 29.22 22.26
CA THR A 88 -0.53 28.22 21.97
C THR A 88 0.88 28.82 22.09
N SER A 89 1.12 30.01 21.54
CA SER A 89 2.40 30.72 21.67
C SER A 89 2.76 31.00 23.13
N GLU A 90 1.81 31.49 23.93
CA GLU A 90 2.04 31.77 25.35
C GLU A 90 2.38 30.52 26.16
N ILE A 91 1.75 29.39 25.86
CA ILE A 91 2.09 28.10 26.48
C ILE A 91 3.53 27.74 26.14
N PHE A 92 3.91 27.80 24.86
CA PHE A 92 5.24 27.43 24.41
C PHE A 92 6.34 28.32 25.02
N ILE A 93 6.13 29.64 25.09
CA ILE A 93 7.08 30.58 25.69
C ILE A 93 7.35 30.23 27.15
N ARG A 94 6.30 29.86 27.91
CA ARG A 94 6.46 29.44 29.31
C ARG A 94 7.16 28.10 29.47
N CYS A 95 7.23 27.30 28.41
CA CYS A 95 7.94 26.04 28.37
C CYS A 95 9.37 26.17 27.80
N LEU A 96 9.79 27.37 27.40
CA LEU A 96 11.17 27.58 26.95
C LEU A 96 12.15 27.44 28.11
N PRO A 97 13.36 26.92 27.84
CA PRO A 97 14.43 26.91 28.84
C PRO A 97 14.82 28.34 29.22
N GLU A 98 15.11 28.57 30.51
CA GLU A 98 15.48 29.90 31.04
C GLU A 98 16.82 30.45 30.53
N LYS A 99 17.70 29.57 30.03
CA LYS A 99 19.02 29.93 29.53
C LYS A 99 19.02 29.85 28.01
N LEU A 100 19.73 30.77 27.36
CA LEU A 100 20.00 30.72 25.93
C LEU A 100 20.74 29.41 25.63
N VAL A 101 20.00 28.44 25.07
CA VAL A 101 20.54 27.16 24.66
C VAL A 101 21.05 27.31 23.23
N GLU A 102 22.20 26.72 22.94
CA GLU A 102 22.64 26.54 21.56
C GLU A 102 21.52 25.90 20.72
N PRO A 103 21.38 26.25 19.43
CA PRO A 103 20.33 25.70 18.59
C PRO A 103 20.42 24.17 18.53
N ASN A 104 19.49 23.49 19.21
CA ASN A 104 19.39 22.04 19.27
C ASN A 104 17.96 21.60 18.93
N HIS A 105 17.81 20.64 18.01
CA HIS A 105 16.52 20.08 17.62
C HIS A 105 15.80 19.32 18.74
N GLU A 106 16.49 18.97 19.81
CA GLU A 106 15.94 18.31 21.00
C GLU A 106 15.41 19.32 22.03
N ILE A 107 15.67 20.61 21.85
CA ILE A 107 15.33 21.66 22.81
C ILE A 107 14.47 22.74 22.13
N ALA A 108 13.50 23.30 22.85
CA ALA A 108 12.71 24.41 22.33
C ALA A 108 13.60 25.66 22.18
N PRO A 109 13.40 26.48 21.13
CA PRO A 109 12.24 26.52 20.23
C PRO A 109 12.30 25.52 19.06
N LEU A 110 13.48 25.01 18.68
CA LEU A 110 13.64 24.19 17.47
C LEU A 110 12.86 22.88 17.54
N LEU A 111 12.77 22.26 18.72
CA LEU A 111 11.93 21.08 18.95
C LEU A 111 10.48 21.32 18.51
N LEU A 112 9.90 22.49 18.79
CA LEU A 112 8.51 22.82 18.47
C LEU A 112 8.26 22.84 16.96
N THR A 113 9.28 23.21 16.17
CA THR A 113 9.19 23.22 14.72
C THR A 113 9.11 21.82 14.11
N CYS A 114 9.55 20.79 14.84
CA CYS A 114 9.63 19.42 14.34
C CYS A 114 8.36 18.58 14.61
N ILE A 115 7.45 19.04 15.47
CA ILE A 115 6.30 18.24 15.94
C ILE A 115 5.20 18.12 14.88
N CYS A 116 4.67 19.24 14.39
CA CYS A 116 3.69 19.25 13.31
C CYS A 116 3.73 20.59 12.55
N ARG A 117 3.03 20.66 11.41
CA ARG A 117 2.96 21.89 10.59
C ARG A 117 2.42 23.09 11.38
N HIS A 118 1.33 22.90 12.12
CA HIS A 118 0.71 23.98 12.89
C HIS A 118 1.66 24.53 13.96
N TRP A 119 2.37 23.68 14.71
CA TRP A 119 3.31 24.12 15.74
C TRP A 119 4.51 24.86 15.14
N ARG A 120 4.98 24.43 13.97
CA ARG A 120 6.02 25.12 13.22
C ARG A 120 5.60 26.53 12.82
N GLU A 121 4.39 26.68 12.29
CA GLU A 121 3.84 27.99 11.94
C GLU A 121 3.73 28.91 13.17
N VAL A 122 3.25 28.38 14.30
CA VAL A 122 3.18 29.12 15.57
C VAL A 122 4.57 29.56 16.05
N ALA A 123 5.55 28.65 16.06
CA ALA A 123 6.91 28.93 16.55
C ALA A 123 7.71 29.87 15.64
N GLN A 124 7.50 29.81 14.32
CA GLN A 124 8.16 30.72 13.37
C GLN A 124 7.47 32.09 13.30
N GLY A 125 6.17 32.16 13.61
CA GLY A 125 5.38 33.39 13.53
C GLY A 125 5.52 34.32 14.73
N ASP A 126 6.11 33.88 15.84
CA ASP A 126 6.30 34.70 17.04
C ASP A 126 7.80 34.96 17.28
N PRO A 127 8.28 36.21 17.14
CA PRO A 127 9.69 36.55 17.31
C PRO A 127 10.26 36.22 18.70
N ARG A 128 9.42 36.07 19.73
CA ARG A 128 9.87 35.78 21.11
C ARG A 128 10.50 34.40 21.28
N PHE A 129 10.39 33.53 20.28
CA PHE A 129 11.04 32.23 20.28
C PHE A 129 12.52 32.28 19.93
N TRP A 130 13.00 33.34 19.27
CA TRP A 130 14.33 33.45 18.67
C TRP A 130 15.12 34.61 19.29
#